data_AF-B8LXT2-F1
#
_entry.id   AF-B8LXT2-F1
#
_cell.length_a   1.000
_cell.length_b   1.000
_cell.length_c   1.000
_cell.angle_alpha   90.00
_cell.angle_beta   90.00
_cell.angle_gamma   90.00
#
_symmetry.space_group_name_H-M   'P 1'
#
loop_
_entity.id
_entity.type
_entity.pdbx_description
1 polymer ?
#
loop_
_entity_poly.entity_id
_entity_poly.type
_entity_poly.pdbx_seq_one_letter_code
_entity_poly.pdbx_strand_id
1 'polypeptide(L)'
;MQRRVLRMRLYHWYMELQKELKVPEKRPALRRGEKIQTKAIDMILKDSYLDWEGASDLEKKSYRDEFHRNKDVGLKWCTLVQYFGEGIAVICGKEMDLIINDTKFKPKSLHALATFVLNFYPDVPHICRLFGFPLKFFIQDIGAGPDEYHNWQHSLDQEGAIIMVNSGLKGPQVPSEPPSTWIVPDCLEMDLTGFIRGVLKDRRRRLYPAPG
;
A
#
# COMPACT_ATOMS: atom_id res chain seq x y z
N MET A 1 4.27 8.54 -8.41
CA MET A 1 3.32 7.54 -8.94
C MET A 1 3.74 6.10 -8.63
N GLN A 2 4.77 5.53 -9.27
CA GLN A 2 5.15 4.10 -9.14
C GLN A 2 5.27 3.64 -7.68
N ARG A 3 5.97 4.41 -6.84
CA ARG A 3 6.10 4.15 -5.38
C ARG A 3 4.76 3.94 -4.66
N ARG A 4 3.71 4.68 -5.02
CA ARG A 4 2.38 4.58 -4.40
C ARG A 4 1.74 3.25 -4.74
N VAL A 5 1.78 2.89 -6.03
CA VAL A 5 1.24 1.64 -6.56
C VAL A 5 1.93 0.44 -5.94
N LEU A 6 3.26 0.48 -5.80
CA LEU A 6 4.03 -0.59 -5.16
C LEU A 6 3.62 -0.78 -3.69
N ARG A 7 3.48 0.31 -2.93
CA ARG A 7 3.04 0.25 -1.52
C ARG A 7 1.60 -0.24 -1.38
N MET A 8 0.70 0.17 -2.29
CA MET A 8 -0.66 -0.36 -2.35
C MET A 8 -0.65 -1.88 -2.63
N ARG A 9 0.17 -2.35 -3.58
CA ARG A 9 0.32 -3.78 -3.89
C ARG A 9 0.87 -4.56 -2.70
N LEU A 10 1.85 -4.03 -1.99
CA LEU A 10 2.39 -4.60 -0.75
C LEU A 10 1.29 -4.77 0.31
N TYR A 11 0.49 -3.71 0.53
CA TYR A 11 -0.64 -3.75 1.46
C TYR A 11 -1.67 -4.82 1.08
N HIS A 12 -2.05 -4.90 -0.20
CA HIS A 12 -2.99 -5.91 -0.69
C HIS A 12 -2.44 -7.34 -0.57
N TRP A 13 -1.16 -7.56 -0.91
CA TRP A 13 -0.52 -8.87 -0.75
C TRP A 13 -0.54 -9.31 0.71
N TYR A 14 -0.16 -8.42 1.63
CA TYR A 14 -0.28 -8.66 3.06
C TYR A 14 -1.71 -9.04 3.47
N MET A 15 -2.72 -8.29 3.04
CA MET A 15 -4.11 -8.55 3.39
C MET A 15 -4.62 -9.90 2.87
N GLU A 16 -4.27 -10.27 1.63
CA GLU A 16 -4.68 -11.56 1.06
C GLU A 16 -3.95 -12.72 1.77
N LEU A 17 -2.66 -12.60 2.05
CA LEU A 17 -1.91 -13.61 2.80
C LEU A 17 -2.48 -13.80 4.21
N GLN A 18 -2.87 -12.71 4.88
CA GLN A 18 -3.55 -12.82 6.18
C GLN A 18 -4.88 -13.57 6.11
N LYS A 19 -5.67 -13.35 5.07
CA LYS A 19 -6.94 -14.08 4.90
C LYS A 19 -6.67 -15.56 4.72
N GLU A 20 -5.64 -15.92 3.96
CA GLU A 20 -5.28 -17.32 3.70
C GLU A 20 -4.77 -18.03 4.96
N LEU A 21 -3.91 -17.38 5.75
CA LEU A 21 -3.39 -17.95 6.99
C LEU A 21 -4.46 -18.09 8.09
N LYS A 22 -5.61 -17.42 7.92
CA LYS A 22 -6.78 -17.61 8.79
C LYS A 22 -7.58 -18.86 8.42
N VAL A 23 -7.49 -19.36 7.19
CA VAL A 23 -8.14 -20.61 6.75
C VAL A 23 -7.46 -21.81 7.43
N PRO A 24 -8.19 -22.65 8.18
CA PRO A 24 -7.57 -23.75 8.96
C PRO A 24 -6.69 -24.68 8.13
N GLU A 25 -7.13 -25.04 6.92
CA GLU A 25 -6.44 -25.95 5.99
C GLU A 25 -5.12 -25.40 5.46
N LYS A 26 -4.98 -24.06 5.39
CA LYS A 26 -3.80 -23.38 4.85
C LYS A 26 -2.95 -22.73 5.93
N ARG A 27 -3.32 -22.91 7.20
CA ARG A 27 -2.62 -22.29 8.32
C ARG A 27 -1.31 -23.05 8.57
N PRO A 28 -0.14 -22.40 8.41
CA PRO A 28 1.12 -23.01 8.76
C PRO A 28 1.23 -23.18 10.28
N ALA A 29 2.10 -24.09 10.71
CA ALA A 29 2.47 -24.18 12.11
C ALA A 29 3.03 -22.83 12.59
N LEU A 30 2.37 -22.25 13.60
CA LEU A 30 2.80 -21.03 14.26
C LEU A 30 3.67 -21.39 15.46
N ARG A 31 4.75 -20.65 15.67
CA ARG A 31 5.53 -20.76 16.91
C ARG A 31 4.68 -20.31 18.10
N ARG A 32 5.02 -20.78 19.31
CA ARG A 32 4.28 -20.38 20.52
C ARG A 32 4.29 -18.86 20.67
N GLY A 33 3.10 -18.25 20.68
CA GLY A 33 2.92 -16.79 20.78
C GLY A 33 3.06 -16.01 19.47
N GLU A 34 3.35 -16.66 18.34
CA GLU A 34 3.45 -16.01 17.03
C GLU A 34 2.06 -15.65 16.50
N LYS A 35 1.89 -14.39 16.11
CA LYS A 35 0.65 -13.90 15.50
C LYS A 35 0.66 -14.17 13.99
N ILE A 36 -0.52 -14.48 13.44
CA ILE A 36 -0.72 -14.61 11.98
C ILE A 36 -0.17 -13.40 11.21
N GLN A 37 -0.29 -12.20 11.81
CA GLN A 37 0.20 -10.97 11.21
C GLN A 37 1.72 -10.99 11.04
N THR A 38 2.46 -11.34 12.09
CA THR A 38 3.91 -11.48 12.06
C THR A 38 4.33 -12.55 11.05
N LYS A 39 3.62 -13.69 11.04
CA LYS A 39 3.90 -14.77 10.08
C LYS A 39 3.72 -14.31 8.63
N ALA A 40 2.65 -13.57 8.34
CA ALA A 40 2.40 -13.03 7.00
C ALA A 40 3.51 -12.08 6.55
N ILE A 41 3.98 -11.21 7.44
CA ILE A 41 5.09 -10.30 7.17
C ILE A 41 6.36 -11.10 6.88
N ASP A 42 6.71 -12.03 7.75
CA ASP A 42 7.92 -12.85 7.61
C ASP A 42 7.91 -13.69 6.34
N MET A 43 6.75 -14.18 5.90
CA MET A 43 6.62 -14.89 4.63
C MET A 43 6.88 -13.96 3.44
N ILE A 44 6.29 -12.76 3.43
CA ILE A 44 6.54 -11.79 2.35
C ILE A 44 8.02 -11.37 2.34
N LEU A 45 8.61 -11.12 3.51
CA LEU A 45 10.02 -10.77 3.62
C LEU A 45 10.92 -11.93 3.19
N LYS A 46 10.62 -13.16 3.57
CA LYS A 46 11.36 -14.34 3.11
C LYS A 46 11.34 -14.49 1.59
N ASP A 47 10.20 -14.23 0.96
CA ASP A 47 10.08 -14.25 -0.51
C ASP A 47 10.80 -13.07 -1.18
N SER A 48 11.13 -12.03 -0.41
CA SER A 48 11.67 -10.77 -0.90
C SER A 48 13.19 -10.64 -0.75
N TYR A 49 13.77 -11.28 0.28
CA TYR A 49 15.20 -11.20 0.60
C TYR A 49 15.84 -12.58 0.46
N LEU A 50 16.79 -12.70 -0.48
CA LEU A 50 17.51 -13.95 -0.75
C LEU A 50 18.28 -14.45 0.47
N ASP A 51 18.75 -13.53 1.31
CA ASP A 51 19.54 -13.79 2.52
C ASP A 51 18.70 -13.79 3.80
N TRP A 52 17.36 -13.80 3.71
CA TRP A 52 16.47 -13.71 4.87
C TRP A 52 16.81 -14.72 5.98
N GLU A 53 17.15 -15.96 5.63
CA GLU A 53 17.51 -16.98 6.63
C GLU A 53 18.84 -16.68 7.33
N GLY A 54 19.81 -16.11 6.60
CA GLY A 54 21.14 -15.72 7.11
C GLY A 54 21.18 -14.36 7.80
N ALA A 55 20.18 -13.52 7.60
CA ALA A 55 20.10 -12.20 8.22
C ALA A 55 20.02 -12.29 9.76
N SER A 56 20.74 -11.39 10.42
CA SER A 56 20.72 -11.22 11.87
C SER A 56 19.36 -10.77 12.39
N ASP A 57 19.11 -10.95 13.69
CA ASP A 57 17.87 -10.48 14.31
C ASP A 57 17.67 -8.97 14.20
N LEU A 58 18.76 -8.20 14.21
CA LEU A 58 18.73 -6.75 14.03
C LEU A 58 18.30 -6.37 12.61
N GLU A 59 18.83 -7.05 11.59
CA GLU A 59 18.46 -6.84 10.18
C GLU A 59 17.00 -7.23 9.95
N LYS A 60 16.58 -8.41 10.43
CA LYS A 60 15.18 -8.87 10.36
C LYS A 60 14.23 -7.88 11.02
N LYS A 61 14.63 -7.29 12.16
CA LYS A 61 13.85 -6.24 12.80
C LYS A 61 13.76 -4.98 11.92
N SER A 62 14.87 -4.53 11.36
CA SER A 62 14.91 -3.39 10.44
C SER A 62 13.98 -3.58 9.23
N TYR A 63 14.04 -4.77 8.60
CA TYR A 63 13.19 -5.13 7.47
C TYR A 63 11.70 -5.14 7.83
N ARG A 64 11.35 -5.64 9.02
CA ARG A 64 9.96 -5.59 9.51
C ARG A 64 9.52 -4.16 9.77
N ASP A 65 10.34 -3.32 10.39
CA ASP A 65 10.00 -1.93 10.67
C ASP A 65 9.76 -1.15 9.36
N GLU A 66 10.59 -1.41 8.35
CA GLU A 66 10.39 -0.85 7.02
C GLU A 66 9.11 -1.37 6.33
N PHE A 67 8.88 -2.68 6.39
CA PHE A 67 7.65 -3.27 5.89
C PHE A 67 6.41 -2.61 6.51
N HIS A 68 6.42 -2.39 7.84
CA HIS A 68 5.33 -1.73 8.54
C HIS A 68 5.10 -0.30 8.01
N ARG A 69 6.16 0.48 7.84
CA ARG A 69 6.06 1.84 7.26
C ARG A 69 5.46 1.82 5.86
N ASN A 70 6.01 0.98 4.97
CA ASN A 70 5.55 0.89 3.59
C ASN A 70 4.11 0.36 3.48
N LYS A 71 3.75 -0.63 4.30
CA LYS A 71 2.38 -1.16 4.41
C LYS A 71 1.40 -0.09 4.87
N ASP A 72 1.74 0.68 5.90
CA ASP A 72 0.85 1.73 6.44
C ASP A 72 0.63 2.85 5.42
N VAL A 73 1.67 3.23 4.68
CA VAL A 73 1.52 4.16 3.56
C VAL A 73 0.65 3.56 2.45
N GLY A 74 0.85 2.28 2.12
CA GLY A 74 0.01 1.55 1.16
C GLY A 74 -1.46 1.57 1.54
N LEU A 75 -1.78 1.30 2.82
CA LEU A 75 -3.13 1.39 3.36
C LEU A 75 -3.73 2.78 3.14
N LYS A 76 -3.00 3.86 3.47
CA LYS A 76 -3.49 5.23 3.28
C LYS A 76 -3.81 5.52 1.80
N TRP A 77 -2.94 5.09 0.87
CA TRP A 77 -3.23 5.24 -0.56
C TRP A 77 -4.44 4.44 -1.01
N CYS A 78 -4.59 3.19 -0.55
CA CYS A 78 -5.77 2.39 -0.82
C CYS A 78 -7.05 3.07 -0.30
N THR A 79 -7.01 3.70 0.87
CA THR A 79 -8.15 4.45 1.40
C THR A 79 -8.49 5.68 0.55
N LEU A 80 -7.51 6.45 0.07
CA LEU A 80 -7.79 7.56 -0.86
C LEU A 80 -8.41 7.08 -2.16
N VAL A 81 -7.93 5.95 -2.68
CA VAL A 81 -8.47 5.33 -3.88
C VAL A 81 -9.94 4.97 -3.68
N GLN A 82 -10.34 4.49 -2.50
CA GLN A 82 -11.76 4.21 -2.21
C GLN A 82 -12.65 5.46 -2.28
N TYR A 83 -12.14 6.64 -1.91
CA TYR A 83 -12.90 7.89 -1.97
C TYR A 83 -12.91 8.50 -3.37
N PHE A 84 -11.75 8.53 -4.03
CA PHE A 84 -11.55 9.34 -5.23
C PHE A 84 -11.48 8.53 -6.53
N GLY A 85 -11.30 7.21 -6.46
CA GLY A 85 -10.96 6.42 -7.64
C GLY A 85 -9.45 6.25 -7.81
N GLU A 86 -9.05 5.36 -8.70
CA GLU A 86 -7.66 4.92 -8.81
C GLU A 86 -6.70 5.99 -9.32
N GLY A 87 -7.19 6.93 -10.14
CA GLY A 87 -6.37 8.00 -10.67
C GLY A 87 -5.77 8.91 -9.61
N ILE A 88 -6.29 8.93 -8.37
CA ILE A 88 -5.68 9.68 -7.27
C ILE A 88 -4.22 9.26 -7.02
N ALA A 89 -3.90 7.97 -7.23
CA ALA A 89 -2.53 7.47 -7.11
C ALA A 89 -1.62 7.99 -8.24
N VAL A 90 -2.19 8.40 -9.37
CA VAL A 90 -1.49 8.96 -10.53
C VAL A 90 -1.35 10.47 -10.40
N ILE A 91 -2.48 11.18 -10.23
CA ILE A 91 -2.55 12.63 -10.40
C ILE A 91 -2.00 13.41 -9.21
N CYS A 92 -1.98 12.82 -8.00
CA CYS A 92 -1.51 13.55 -6.82
C CYS A 92 -0.04 13.99 -6.98
N GLY A 93 0.26 15.20 -6.54
CA GLY A 93 1.62 15.75 -6.50
C GLY A 93 2.48 15.19 -5.36
N LYS A 94 3.72 15.67 -5.27
CA LYS A 94 4.70 15.26 -4.25
C LYS A 94 4.29 15.73 -2.85
N GLU A 95 3.54 16.81 -2.76
CA GLU A 95 3.01 17.39 -1.53
C GLU A 95 2.08 16.38 -0.83
N MET A 96 1.24 15.70 -1.61
CA MET A 96 0.39 14.64 -1.08
C MET A 96 1.21 13.43 -0.63
N ASP A 97 2.31 13.10 -1.32
CA ASP A 97 3.22 12.05 -0.84
C ASP A 97 3.80 12.40 0.53
N LEU A 98 4.22 13.64 0.76
CA LEU A 98 4.75 14.08 2.05
C LEU A 98 3.72 13.93 3.17
N ILE A 99 2.48 14.38 2.93
CA ILE A 99 1.37 14.26 3.90
C ILE A 99 1.10 12.79 4.21
N ILE A 100 1.03 11.93 3.19
CA ILE A 100 0.69 10.52 3.37
C ILE A 100 1.83 9.73 4.02
N ASN A 101 3.08 10.07 3.72
CA ASN A 101 4.25 9.45 4.33
C ASN A 101 4.47 9.89 5.79
N ASP A 102 3.88 11.01 6.22
CA ASP A 102 3.99 11.46 7.61
C ASP A 102 3.35 10.45 8.57
N THR A 103 4.12 9.99 9.55
CA THR A 103 3.69 9.06 10.60
C THR A 103 2.72 9.69 11.58
N LYS A 104 2.71 11.03 11.68
CA LYS A 104 1.74 11.81 12.45
C LYS A 104 0.40 11.91 11.73
N PHE A 105 0.37 11.79 10.40
CA PHE A 105 -0.86 11.78 9.63
C PHE A 105 -1.58 10.44 9.80
N LYS A 106 -2.63 10.43 10.64
CA LYS A 106 -3.36 9.21 11.01
C LYS A 106 -4.49 8.88 10.02
N PRO A 107 -4.97 7.62 9.98
CA PRO A 107 -6.12 7.25 9.14
C PRO A 107 -7.37 8.12 9.33
N LYS A 108 -7.64 8.60 10.56
CA LYS A 108 -8.74 9.55 10.82
C LYS A 108 -8.57 10.88 10.09
N SER A 109 -7.34 11.40 10.04
CA SER A 109 -7.00 12.62 9.30
C SER A 109 -7.20 12.44 7.80
N LEU A 110 -6.94 11.23 7.29
CA LEU A 110 -7.18 10.88 5.89
C LEU A 110 -8.67 10.89 5.56
N HIS A 111 -9.51 10.36 6.45
CA HIS A 111 -10.97 10.42 6.29
C HIS A 111 -11.44 11.88 6.27
N ALA A 112 -11.02 12.70 7.25
CA ALA A 112 -11.40 14.11 7.29
C ALA A 112 -10.99 14.88 6.02
N LEU A 113 -9.76 14.65 5.53
CA LEU A 113 -9.30 15.22 4.26
C LEU A 113 -10.16 14.72 3.09
N ALA A 114 -10.47 13.44 3.05
CA ALA A 114 -11.26 12.87 1.97
C ALA A 114 -12.66 13.50 1.92
N THR A 115 -13.32 13.57 3.07
CA THR A 115 -14.63 14.18 3.22
C THR A 115 -14.59 15.66 2.85
N PHE A 116 -13.58 16.42 3.30
CA PHE A 116 -13.37 17.82 2.89
C PHE A 116 -13.33 17.97 1.37
N VAL A 117 -12.46 17.21 0.69
CA VAL A 117 -12.34 17.33 -0.77
C VAL A 117 -13.65 16.94 -1.46
N LEU A 118 -14.36 15.91 -0.99
CA LEU A 118 -15.64 15.50 -1.57
C LEU A 118 -16.73 16.58 -1.50
N ASN A 119 -16.72 17.42 -0.45
CA ASN A 119 -17.74 18.44 -0.26
C ASN A 119 -17.39 19.75 -0.95
N PHE A 120 -16.11 20.12 -0.99
CA PHE A 120 -15.65 21.38 -1.58
C PHE A 120 -15.25 21.26 -3.06
N TYR A 121 -14.92 20.05 -3.51
CA TYR A 121 -14.47 19.77 -4.87
C TYR A 121 -15.11 18.47 -5.41
N PRO A 122 -16.45 18.45 -5.60
CA PRO A 122 -17.21 17.24 -5.95
C PRO A 122 -16.82 16.62 -7.30
N ASP A 123 -16.17 17.38 -8.18
CA ASP A 123 -15.67 16.89 -9.48
C ASP A 123 -14.38 16.07 -9.37
N VAL A 124 -13.64 16.18 -8.26
CA VAL A 124 -12.34 15.50 -8.08
C VAL A 124 -12.45 13.98 -8.23
N PRO A 125 -13.40 13.27 -7.59
CA PRO A 125 -13.59 11.84 -7.84
C PRO A 125 -13.86 11.50 -9.30
N HIS A 126 -14.66 12.32 -9.99
CA HIS A 126 -14.96 12.07 -11.40
C HIS A 126 -13.70 12.17 -12.25
N ILE A 127 -12.93 13.25 -12.08
CA ILE A 127 -11.65 13.45 -12.77
C ILE A 127 -10.68 12.32 -12.47
N CYS A 128 -10.52 11.94 -11.19
CA CYS A 128 -9.65 10.84 -10.79
C CYS A 128 -10.03 9.52 -11.49
N ARG A 129 -11.32 9.22 -11.64
CA ARG A 129 -11.76 7.99 -12.32
C ARG A 129 -11.42 7.97 -13.81
N LEU A 130 -11.33 9.12 -14.48
CA LEU A 130 -10.88 9.19 -15.89
C LEU A 130 -9.44 8.68 -16.06
N PHE A 131 -8.61 8.80 -15.02
CA PHE A 131 -7.22 8.30 -15.01
C PHE A 131 -7.09 6.84 -14.54
N GLY A 132 -8.20 6.13 -14.34
CA GLY A 132 -8.17 4.70 -13.99
C GLY A 132 -7.57 3.82 -15.09
N PHE A 133 -7.76 4.18 -16.37
CA PHE A 133 -7.27 3.41 -17.51
C PHE A 133 -5.73 3.42 -17.63
N PRO A 134 -5.03 4.58 -17.62
CA PRO A 134 -3.57 4.61 -17.57
C PRO A 134 -2.97 3.78 -16.43
N LEU A 135 -3.60 3.79 -15.25
CA LEU A 135 -3.09 3.03 -14.11
C LEU A 135 -3.16 1.51 -14.36
N LYS A 136 -4.19 1.02 -15.05
CA LYS A 136 -4.29 -0.41 -15.41
C LYS A 136 -3.10 -0.85 -16.27
N PHE A 137 -2.65 -0.03 -17.23
CA PHE A 137 -1.44 -0.31 -18.02
C PHE A 137 -0.19 -0.34 -17.15
N PHE A 138 0.01 0.66 -16.27
CA PHE A 138 1.20 0.70 -15.43
C PHE A 138 1.30 -0.49 -14.48
N ILE A 139 0.18 -0.93 -13.90
CA ILE A 139 0.21 -2.10 -13.01
C ILE A 139 0.49 -3.40 -13.79
N GLN A 140 0.01 -3.52 -15.04
CA GLN A 140 0.33 -4.66 -15.91
C GLN A 140 1.82 -4.68 -16.29
N ASP A 141 2.41 -3.52 -16.57
CA ASP A 141 3.79 -3.38 -17.00
C ASP A 141 4.79 -3.60 -15.84
N ILE A 142 4.39 -3.34 -14.59
CA ILE A 142 5.15 -3.65 -13.37
C ILE A 142 5.03 -5.16 -13.00
N GLY A 143 4.92 -6.05 -13.99
CA GLY A 143 4.70 -7.48 -13.74
C GLY A 143 5.33 -8.42 -14.75
N ALA A 144 6.55 -8.91 -14.46
CA ALA A 144 6.98 -10.21 -14.98
C ALA A 144 8.03 -10.98 -14.14
N GLY A 145 8.77 -10.36 -13.20
CA GLY A 145 9.98 -10.98 -12.62
C GLY A 145 9.87 -11.55 -11.18
N PRO A 146 10.56 -12.67 -10.86
CA PRO A 146 10.85 -13.09 -9.48
C PRO A 146 11.86 -12.16 -8.76
N ASP A 147 12.79 -11.53 -9.49
CA ASP A 147 13.82 -10.62 -8.93
C ASP A 147 13.30 -9.20 -8.60
N GLU A 148 12.00 -8.96 -8.81
CA GLU A 148 11.42 -7.62 -8.79
C GLU A 148 11.39 -6.96 -7.41
N TYR A 149 11.13 -7.67 -6.32
CA TYR A 149 11.05 -7.00 -5.02
C TYR A 149 12.41 -6.45 -4.58
N HIS A 150 13.50 -7.16 -4.89
CA HIS A 150 14.86 -6.70 -4.64
C HIS A 150 15.17 -5.42 -5.46
N ASN A 151 14.71 -5.36 -6.71
CA ASN A 151 14.77 -4.17 -7.56
C ASN A 151 13.84 -3.04 -7.08
N TRP A 152 12.68 -3.38 -6.51
CA TRP A 152 11.71 -2.41 -5.98
C TRP A 152 12.21 -1.76 -4.70
N GLN A 153 12.87 -2.53 -3.84
CA GLN A 153 13.48 -2.02 -2.64
C GLN A 153 14.68 -1.12 -2.96
N HIS A 154 15.54 -1.54 -3.89
CA HIS A 154 16.61 -0.68 -4.41
C HIS A 154 16.07 0.66 -4.97
N SER A 155 14.92 0.63 -5.67
CA SER A 155 14.21 1.84 -6.15
C SER A 155 13.58 2.68 -5.01
N LEU A 156 13.12 2.05 -3.94
CA LEU A 156 12.55 2.73 -2.76
C LEU A 156 13.66 3.36 -1.88
N ASP A 157 14.78 2.67 -1.70
CA ASP A 157 15.91 3.04 -0.84
C ASP A 157 16.79 4.14 -1.45
N GLN A 158 17.16 4.06 -2.74
CA GLN A 158 18.04 5.05 -3.38
C GLN A 158 17.46 6.47 -3.42
N GLU A 159 16.14 6.60 -3.48
CA GLU A 159 15.46 7.90 -3.59
C GLU A 159 14.80 8.35 -2.26
N GLY A 160 14.67 7.45 -1.27
CA GLY A 160 14.28 7.82 0.11
C GLY A 160 15.33 8.73 0.76
N ALA A 161 16.61 8.50 0.44
CA ALA A 161 17.72 9.39 0.80
C ALA A 161 17.58 10.80 0.19
N ILE A 162 17.04 10.92 -1.03
CA ILE A 162 16.92 12.20 -1.76
C ILE A 162 15.79 13.09 -1.18
N ILE A 163 14.72 12.48 -0.67
CA ILE A 163 13.57 13.23 -0.10
C ILE A 163 13.90 13.76 1.30
N MET A 164 14.67 13.01 2.10
CA MET A 164 15.11 13.47 3.43
C MET A 164 16.11 14.63 3.38
N VAL A 165 16.90 14.75 2.31
CA VAL A 165 17.87 15.84 2.12
C VAL A 165 17.20 17.16 1.69
N ASN A 166 16.00 17.12 1.09
CA ASN A 166 15.41 18.27 0.41
C ASN A 166 14.19 18.93 1.09
N SER A 167 13.64 18.39 2.18
CA SER A 167 12.31 18.79 2.69
C SER A 167 12.33 19.84 3.83
N GLY A 168 13.18 20.85 3.72
CA GLY A 168 13.21 22.02 4.62
C GLY A 168 11.99 22.95 4.50
N LEU A 169 10.77 22.47 4.80
CA LEU A 169 9.55 23.28 4.78
C LEU A 169 8.75 23.18 6.08
N LYS A 170 8.32 24.36 6.57
CA LYS A 170 7.43 24.55 7.73
C LYS A 170 6.02 24.07 7.38
N GLY A 171 5.40 23.33 8.31
CA GLY A 171 4.13 22.65 8.08
C GLY A 171 2.92 23.59 7.87
N PRO A 172 1.87 23.12 7.16
CA PRO A 172 0.65 23.88 6.95
C PRO A 172 -0.21 23.97 8.22
N GLN A 173 -0.82 25.15 8.42
CA GLN A 173 -1.79 25.38 9.49
C GLN A 173 -3.11 24.64 9.21
N VAL A 174 -3.66 24.03 10.27
CA VAL A 174 -4.91 23.27 10.27
C VAL A 174 -6.10 24.24 10.23
N PRO A 175 -7.11 24.07 9.36
CA PRO A 175 -8.34 24.86 9.42
C PRO A 175 -9.23 24.41 10.59
N SER A 176 -9.88 25.40 11.22
CA SER A 176 -10.84 25.26 12.31
C SER A 176 -12.11 24.50 11.88
N GLU A 177 -12.67 23.77 12.85
CA GLU A 177 -13.85 22.90 12.91
C GLU A 177 -14.75 22.68 11.67
N PRO A 178 -15.12 21.41 11.39
CA PRO A 178 -15.97 21.06 10.26
C PRO A 178 -17.49 21.22 10.57
N PRO A 179 -18.34 21.68 9.62
CA PRO A 179 -19.79 21.85 9.82
C PRO A 179 -20.55 20.54 10.04
N SER A 180 -21.70 20.58 10.72
CA SER A 180 -22.41 19.42 11.30
C SER A 180 -23.14 18.48 10.33
N THR A 181 -23.00 18.66 9.02
CA THR A 181 -23.74 17.88 8.01
C THR A 181 -22.82 17.35 6.91
N TRP A 182 -21.97 16.39 7.25
CA TRP A 182 -21.17 15.66 6.26
C TRP A 182 -21.98 14.47 5.72
N ILE A 183 -22.31 14.53 4.45
CA ILE A 183 -22.84 13.37 3.72
C ILE A 183 -21.63 12.48 3.37
N VAL A 184 -21.59 11.27 3.91
CA VAL A 184 -20.62 10.24 3.51
C VAL A 184 -21.28 9.45 2.38
N PRO A 185 -20.77 9.52 1.13
CA PRO A 185 -21.29 8.68 0.05
C PRO A 185 -21.00 7.21 0.34
N ASP A 186 -21.93 6.32 -0.01
CA ASP A 186 -21.71 4.89 0.03
C ASP A 186 -20.47 4.52 -0.80
N CYS A 187 -19.46 3.95 -0.13
CA CYS A 187 -18.24 3.48 -0.77
C CYS A 187 -18.56 2.35 -1.74
N LEU A 188 -18.57 2.64 -3.04
CA LEU A 188 -18.62 1.65 -4.11
C LEU A 188 -17.43 0.69 -3.99
N GLU A 189 -17.68 -0.62 -3.91
CA GLU A 189 -16.63 -1.64 -4.02
C GLU A 189 -15.90 -1.48 -5.36
N MET A 190 -14.60 -1.22 -5.31
CA MET A 190 -13.78 -0.93 -6.50
C MET A 190 -12.98 -2.12 -7.03
N ASP A 191 -12.90 -2.20 -8.36
CA ASP A 191 -12.26 -3.23 -9.19
C ASP A 191 -10.73 -3.32 -9.04
N LEU A 192 -10.05 -2.29 -8.50
CA LEU A 192 -8.59 -2.38 -8.24
C LEU A 192 -8.26 -3.53 -7.27
N THR A 193 -9.15 -3.84 -6.32
CA THR A 193 -8.99 -5.00 -5.43
C THR A 193 -9.10 -6.31 -6.20
N GLY A 194 -10.04 -6.42 -7.14
CA GLY A 194 -10.21 -7.58 -8.01
C GLY A 194 -9.03 -7.78 -8.94
N PHE A 195 -8.53 -6.69 -9.51
CA PHE A 195 -7.40 -6.67 -10.43
C PHE A 195 -6.05 -6.95 -9.75
N ILE A 196 -5.72 -6.30 -8.62
CA ILE A 196 -4.53 -6.62 -7.82
C ILE A 196 -4.62 -8.06 -7.31
N ARG A 197 -5.80 -8.53 -6.89
CA ARG A 197 -6.03 -9.94 -6.54
C ARG A 197 -5.81 -10.86 -7.74
N GLY A 198 -6.18 -10.46 -8.96
CA GLY A 198 -5.91 -11.19 -10.19
C GLY A 198 -4.41 -11.36 -10.46
N VAL A 199 -3.65 -10.27 -10.41
CA VAL A 199 -2.19 -10.27 -10.58
C VAL A 199 -1.50 -11.11 -9.49
N LEU A 200 -1.95 -11.01 -8.24
CA LEU A 200 -1.42 -11.82 -7.14
C LEU A 200 -1.74 -13.31 -7.28
N LYS A 201 -2.97 -13.66 -7.71
CA LYS A 201 -3.37 -15.05 -7.98
C LYS A 201 -2.54 -15.70 -9.09
N ASP A 202 -2.24 -14.94 -10.14
CA ASP A 202 -1.49 -15.44 -11.29
C ASP A 202 -0.01 -15.69 -10.95
N ARG A 203 0.60 -14.83 -10.10
CA ARG A 203 1.95 -15.04 -9.56
C ARG A 203 2.03 -16.28 -8.67
N ARG A 204 0.97 -16.55 -7.88
CA ARG A 204 0.91 -17.70 -6.98
C ARG A 204 0.92 -19.05 -7.70
N ARG A 205 0.22 -19.18 -8.83
CA ARG A 205 0.23 -20.41 -9.64
C ARG A 205 1.64 -20.80 -10.11
N ARG A 206 2.53 -19.81 -10.26
CA ARG A 206 3.91 -20.01 -10.71
C ARG A 206 4.85 -20.41 -9.58
N LEU A 207 4.62 -19.91 -8.36
CA LEU A 207 5.50 -20.15 -7.21
C LEU A 207 5.12 -21.38 -6.38
N TYR A 208 3.85 -21.75 -6.37
CA TYR A 208 3.34 -22.93 -5.66
C TYR A 208 2.39 -23.70 -6.57
N PRO A 209 2.91 -24.48 -7.53
CA PRO A 209 2.07 -25.36 -8.33
C PRO A 209 1.33 -26.33 -7.41
N ALA A 210 0.06 -26.60 -7.71
CA ALA A 210 -0.68 -27.62 -6.98
C ALA A 210 0.08 -28.96 -7.07
N PRO A 211 0.15 -29.75 -5.99
CA PRO A 211 0.73 -31.08 -6.08
C PRO A 211 -0.05 -31.88 -7.13
N GLY A 212 0.66 -32.35 -8.14
CA GLY A 212 0.15 -33.24 -9.19
C GLY A 212 0.06 -34.68 -8.72
#